data_AF-A0A2W2EXK0-F1
#
_entry.id   AF-A0A2W2EXK0-F1
#
_cell.length_a   1.000
_cell.length_b   1.000
_cell.length_c   1.000
_cell.angle_alpha   90.00
_cell.angle_beta   90.00
_cell.angle_gamma   90.00
#
_symmetry.space_group_name_H-M   'P 1'
#
loop_
_entity.id
_entity.type
_entity.pdbx_description
1 polymer ?
#
loop_
_entity_poly.entity_id
_entity_poly.type
_entity_poly.pdbx_seq_one_letter_code
_entity_poly.pdbx_strand_id
1 'polypeptide(L)'
;MNLSLSDIVPPLRWTSPRQIAPIADDPRLPQVWWQALPVDRACATIGTPQVAARLADLSMACWGHLVLGDILPLVRFTDPLESARTADTLGREVVHKLCLSVIERLLEPAETRTAVPPHP
;
A
#
# COMPACT_ATOMS: atom_id res chain seq x y z
N MET A 1 7.66 12.97 1.40
CA MET A 1 6.19 13.09 1.30
C MET A 1 5.61 13.07 2.72
N ASN A 2 4.38 13.52 2.98
CA ASN A 2 3.77 13.47 4.33
C ASN A 2 2.46 12.65 4.34
N LEU A 3 2.47 11.51 3.65
CA LEU A 3 1.36 10.56 3.64
C LEU A 3 1.75 9.34 4.47
N SER A 4 0.92 8.96 5.43
CA SER A 4 1.01 7.68 6.15
C SER A 4 0.40 6.54 5.31
N LEU A 5 0.54 5.29 5.77
CA LEU A 5 -0.19 4.19 5.15
C LEU A 5 -1.71 4.38 5.22
N SER A 6 -2.23 4.89 6.33
CA SER A 6 -3.68 5.11 6.51
C SER A 6 -4.26 6.19 5.59
N ASP A 7 -3.42 7.04 5.01
CA ASP A 7 -3.81 8.00 3.97
C ASP A 7 -4.01 7.34 2.61
N ILE A 8 -3.35 6.22 2.34
CA ILE A 8 -3.42 5.51 1.05
C ILE A 8 -4.15 4.16 1.11
N VAL A 9 -4.36 3.61 2.31
CA VAL A 9 -5.10 2.37 2.56
C VAL A 9 -6.22 2.68 3.59
N PRO A 10 -7.40 3.14 3.13
CA PRO A 10 -8.48 3.60 4.01
C PRO A 10 -8.90 2.61 5.10
N PRO A 11 -8.98 1.28 4.85
CA PRO A 11 -9.36 0.31 5.90
C PRO A 11 -8.51 0.35 7.17
N LEU A 12 -7.26 0.84 7.12
CA LEU A 12 -6.41 1.02 8.31
C LEU A 12 -6.97 2.02 9.33
N ARG A 13 -7.89 2.90 8.93
CA ARG A 13 -8.52 3.88 9.82
C ARG A 13 -9.65 3.29 10.67
N TRP A 14 -10.31 2.26 10.15
CA TRP A 14 -11.51 1.69 10.77
C TRP A 14 -11.31 0.27 11.29
N THR A 15 -10.23 -0.40 10.89
CA THR A 15 -9.85 -1.70 11.44
C THR A 15 -9.22 -1.52 12.82
N SER A 16 -9.65 -2.34 13.78
CA SER A 16 -9.12 -2.27 15.15
C SER A 16 -7.59 -2.42 15.15
N PRO A 17 -6.84 -1.55 15.85
CA PRO A 17 -5.38 -1.69 15.95
C PRO A 17 -4.93 -3.06 16.47
N ARG A 18 -5.77 -3.75 17.28
CA ARG A 18 -5.48 -5.11 17.76
C ARG A 18 -5.49 -6.17 16.65
N GLN A 19 -6.20 -5.93 15.55
CA GLN A 19 -6.20 -6.81 14.37
C GLN A 19 -5.04 -6.46 13.42
N ILE A 20 -4.61 -5.20 13.39
CA ILE A 20 -3.52 -4.73 12.53
C ILE A 20 -2.13 -5.04 13.10
N ALA A 21 -1.92 -4.75 14.39
CA ALA A 21 -0.61 -4.83 15.04
C ALA A 21 0.13 -6.18 14.86
N PRO A 22 -0.54 -7.36 14.96
CA PRO A 22 0.14 -8.65 14.78
C PRO A 22 0.81 -8.85 13.41
N ILE A 23 0.37 -8.10 12.38
CA ILE A 23 0.89 -8.18 11.01
C ILE A 23 1.75 -6.96 10.69
N ALA A 24 1.33 -5.77 11.13
CA ALA A 24 1.96 -4.52 10.73
C ALA A 24 3.17 -4.14 11.58
N ASP A 25 3.27 -4.59 12.84
CA ASP A 25 4.35 -4.20 13.74
C ASP A 25 5.73 -4.59 13.16
N ASP A 26 6.71 -3.72 13.43
CA ASP A 26 8.11 -3.96 13.15
C ASP A 26 8.93 -3.31 14.27
N PRO A 27 9.90 -4.01 14.89
CA PRO A 27 10.68 -3.46 16.00
C PRO A 27 11.53 -2.24 15.61
N ARG A 28 11.76 -2.00 14.30
CA ARG A 28 12.50 -0.84 13.79
C ARG A 28 11.61 0.39 13.58
N LEU A 29 10.30 0.24 13.68
CA LEU A 29 9.32 1.31 13.47
C LEU A 29 8.63 1.71 14.79
N PRO A 30 8.14 2.95 14.90
CA PRO A 30 7.31 3.35 16.03
C PRO A 30 6.04 2.49 16.14
N GLN A 31 5.46 2.42 17.34
CA GLN A 31 4.17 1.77 17.54
C GLN A 31 3.09 2.42 16.68
N VAL A 32 2.20 1.62 16.07
CA VAL A 32 1.09 2.13 15.24
C VAL A 32 1.57 3.00 14.07
N TRP A 33 2.78 2.77 13.56
CA TRP A 33 3.41 3.58 12.51
C TRP A 33 2.51 3.76 11.28
N TRP A 34 1.66 2.78 10.95
CA TRP A 34 0.76 2.83 9.80
C TRP A 34 -0.25 4.00 9.85
N GLN A 35 -0.49 4.60 11.02
CA GLN A 35 -1.39 5.76 11.16
C GLN A 35 -0.72 7.11 10.98
N ALA A 36 0.59 7.22 11.26
CA ALA A 36 1.22 8.54 11.41
C ALA A 36 2.63 8.66 10.80
N LEU A 37 3.35 7.56 10.62
CA LEU A 37 4.67 7.60 10.02
C LEU A 37 4.53 7.80 8.51
N PRO A 38 5.20 8.80 7.91
CA PRO A 38 5.23 8.97 6.46
C PRO A 38 5.73 7.69 5.77
N VAL A 39 5.04 7.26 4.71
CA VAL A 39 5.30 6.01 4.01
C VAL A 39 6.70 5.98 3.39
N ASP A 40 7.20 7.12 2.91
CA ASP A 40 8.58 7.25 2.42
C ASP A 40 9.60 6.98 3.53
N ARG A 41 9.33 7.41 4.76
CA ARG A 41 10.18 7.10 5.92
C ARG A 41 10.07 5.64 6.32
N ALA A 42 8.88 5.07 6.35
CA ALA A 42 8.69 3.64 6.63
C ALA A 42 9.46 2.78 5.60
N CYS A 43 9.32 3.10 4.31
CA CYS A 43 10.04 2.44 3.23
C CYS A 43 11.56 2.64 3.33
N ALA A 44 12.05 3.82 3.75
CA ALA A 44 13.48 4.02 3.98
C ALA A 44 14.02 3.17 5.14
N THR A 45 13.21 2.91 6.18
CA THR A 45 13.65 2.16 7.37
C THR A 45 13.58 0.64 7.18
N ILE A 46 12.49 0.12 6.60
CA ILE A 46 12.28 -1.34 6.46
C ILE A 46 12.27 -1.83 5.01
N GLY A 47 12.35 -0.94 4.03
CA GLY A 47 12.31 -1.27 2.60
C GLY A 47 10.88 -1.32 2.04
N THR A 48 10.71 -0.80 0.83
CA THR A 48 9.44 -0.82 0.10
C THR A 48 8.84 -2.23 -0.03
N PRO A 49 9.61 -3.29 -0.35
CA PRO A 49 9.06 -4.64 -0.44
C PRO A 49 8.47 -5.16 0.87
N GLN A 50 9.02 -4.75 2.03
CA GLN A 50 8.53 -5.17 3.35
C GLN A 50 7.27 -4.41 3.77
N VAL A 51 7.15 -3.13 3.40
CA VAL A 51 5.91 -2.36 3.56
C VAL A 51 4.80 -2.97 2.69
N ALA A 52 5.11 -3.26 1.42
CA ALA A 52 4.17 -3.90 0.50
C ALA A 52 3.74 -5.29 0.98
N ALA A 53 4.66 -6.10 1.52
CA ALA A 53 4.36 -7.43 2.02
C ALA A 53 3.35 -7.37 3.18
N ARG A 54 3.55 -6.45 4.13
CA ARG A 54 2.60 -6.22 5.24
C ARG A 54 1.22 -5.80 4.74
N LEU A 55 1.14 -4.93 3.73
CA LEU A 55 -0.14 -4.55 3.14
C LEU A 55 -0.84 -5.73 2.47
N ALA A 56 -0.10 -6.60 1.77
CA ALA A 56 -0.67 -7.81 1.21
C ALA A 56 -1.19 -8.75 2.30
N ASP A 57 -0.41 -8.98 3.35
CA ASP A 57 -0.80 -9.82 4.48
C ASP A 57 -2.04 -9.28 5.20
N LEU A 58 -2.12 -7.97 5.42
CA LEU A 58 -3.31 -7.30 5.97
C LEU A 58 -4.52 -7.42 5.04
N SER A 59 -4.32 -7.26 3.73
CA SER A 59 -5.39 -7.40 2.75
C SER A 59 -5.99 -8.79 2.77
N MET A 60 -5.17 -9.84 2.86
CA MET A 60 -5.64 -11.21 2.97
C MET A 60 -6.31 -11.47 4.34
N ALA A 61 -5.69 -11.03 5.44
CA ALA A 61 -6.12 -11.40 6.79
C ALA A 61 -7.34 -10.62 7.29
N CYS A 62 -7.47 -9.35 6.91
CA CYS A 62 -8.49 -8.45 7.44
C CYS A 62 -9.57 -8.09 6.40
N TRP A 63 -9.21 -8.09 5.12
CA TRP A 63 -10.02 -7.45 4.07
C TRP A 63 -10.21 -8.32 2.82
N GLY A 64 -10.01 -9.63 2.90
CA GLY A 64 -9.99 -10.56 1.75
C GLY A 64 -11.25 -10.47 0.86
N HIS A 65 -12.38 -10.17 1.49
CA HIS A 65 -13.70 -10.02 0.88
C HIS A 65 -13.95 -8.65 0.21
N LEU A 66 -13.09 -7.65 0.44
CA LEU A 66 -13.23 -6.32 -0.16
C LEU A 66 -12.56 -6.28 -1.53
N VAL A 67 -13.10 -5.44 -2.41
CA VAL A 67 -12.49 -5.12 -3.70
C VAL A 67 -11.16 -4.40 -3.45
N LEU A 68 -10.10 -4.78 -4.16
CA LEU A 68 -8.75 -4.27 -3.94
C LEU A 68 -8.68 -2.76 -4.14
N GLY A 69 -9.42 -2.21 -5.10
CA GLY A 69 -9.55 -0.78 -5.32
C GLY A 69 -10.25 0.00 -4.20
N ASP A 70 -10.87 -0.66 -3.22
CA ASP A 70 -11.41 -0.03 -2.00
C ASP A 70 -10.43 -0.16 -0.83
N ILE A 71 -9.56 -1.17 -0.86
CA ILE A 71 -8.44 -1.33 0.09
C ILE A 71 -7.31 -0.35 -0.24
N LEU A 72 -6.86 -0.32 -1.48
CA LEU A 72 -5.76 0.50 -1.99
C LEU A 72 -6.22 1.26 -3.25
N PRO A 73 -6.92 2.39 -3.11
CA PRO A 73 -7.53 3.10 -4.24
C PRO A 73 -6.57 3.45 -5.37
N LEU A 74 -5.29 3.67 -5.05
CA LEU A 74 -4.25 3.98 -6.04
C LEU A 74 -4.01 2.86 -7.05
N VAL A 75 -4.37 1.61 -6.74
CA VAL A 75 -4.25 0.49 -7.69
C VAL A 75 -5.13 0.70 -8.92
N ARG A 76 -6.22 1.47 -8.82
CA ARG A 76 -7.11 1.83 -9.95
C ARG A 76 -6.37 2.60 -11.06
N PHE A 77 -5.24 3.23 -10.74
CA PHE A 77 -4.42 3.97 -11.71
C PHE A 77 -3.25 3.14 -12.25
N THR A 78 -2.80 2.12 -11.52
CA THR A 78 -1.68 1.27 -11.93
C THR A 78 -2.13 0.00 -12.64
N ASP A 79 -3.23 -0.58 -12.18
CA ASP A 79 -3.84 -1.79 -12.71
C ASP A 79 -5.38 -1.74 -12.54
N PRO A 80 -6.10 -1.10 -13.48
CA PRO A 80 -7.55 -0.95 -13.41
C PRO A 80 -8.29 -2.30 -13.39
N LEU A 81 -7.76 -3.34 -14.05
CA LEU A 81 -8.41 -4.63 -14.15
C LEU A 81 -8.37 -5.38 -12.82
N GLU A 82 -7.19 -5.50 -12.22
CA GLU A 82 -7.04 -6.19 -10.94
C GLU A 82 -7.66 -5.37 -9.79
N SER A 83 -7.78 -4.04 -9.95
CA SER A 83 -8.46 -3.18 -8.96
C SER A 83 -9.92 -3.55 -8.69
N ALA A 84 -10.60 -4.16 -9.66
CA ALA A 84 -12.01 -4.55 -9.56
C ALA A 84 -12.21 -5.92 -8.88
N ARG A 85 -11.12 -6.63 -8.55
CA ARG A 85 -11.14 -7.97 -7.95
C ARG A 85 -10.88 -7.90 -6.45
N THR A 86 -11.26 -8.95 -5.72
CA THR A 86 -11.02 -9.04 -4.27
C THR A 86 -9.66 -9.66 -3.99
N ALA A 87 -9.05 -9.31 -2.85
CA ALA A 87 -7.73 -9.84 -2.47
C ALA A 87 -7.72 -11.39 -2.41
N ASP A 88 -8.82 -12.01 -1.94
CA ASP A 88 -8.96 -13.48 -1.92
C ASP A 88 -8.89 -14.11 -3.31
N THR A 89 -9.51 -13.47 -4.33
CA THR A 89 -9.50 -14.00 -5.70
C THR A 89 -8.19 -13.79 -6.44
N LEU A 90 -7.40 -12.79 -6.04
CA LEU A 90 -6.09 -12.48 -6.61
C LEU A 90 -4.99 -13.36 -6.02
N GLY A 91 -5.11 -13.63 -4.72
CA GLY A 91 -4.07 -14.30 -3.95
C GLY A 91 -2.94 -13.35 -3.53
N ARG A 92 -2.29 -13.71 -2.43
CA ARG A 92 -1.28 -12.91 -1.74
C ARG A 92 -0.17 -12.37 -2.64
N GLU A 93 0.39 -13.21 -3.51
CA GLU A 93 1.53 -12.84 -4.36
C GLU A 93 1.18 -11.76 -5.39
N VAL A 94 -0.04 -11.80 -5.94
CA VAL A 94 -0.52 -10.78 -6.87
C VAL A 94 -0.77 -9.48 -6.12
N VAL A 95 -1.44 -9.55 -4.97
CA VAL A 95 -1.68 -8.38 -4.11
C VAL A 95 -0.36 -7.72 -3.69
N HIS A 96 0.65 -8.51 -3.32
CA HIS A 96 1.98 -8.00 -2.96
C HIS A 96 2.63 -7.22 -4.10
N LYS A 97 2.62 -7.75 -5.34
CA LYS A 97 3.15 -7.06 -6.52
C LYS A 97 2.42 -5.75 -6.80
N LEU A 98 1.09 -5.75 -6.67
CA LEU A 98 0.27 -4.55 -6.87
C LEU A 98 0.56 -3.49 -5.80
N CYS A 99 0.62 -3.88 -4.52
CA CYS A 99 1.00 -2.97 -3.43
C CYS A 99 2.41 -2.40 -3.63
N LEU A 100 3.37 -3.25 -4.05
CA LEU A 100 4.74 -2.83 -4.32
C LEU A 100 4.78 -1.78 -5.43
N SER A 101 4.14 -2.06 -6.58
CA SER A 101 4.11 -1.15 -7.72
C SER A 101 3.48 0.20 -7.37
N VAL A 102 2.38 0.19 -6.59
CA VAL A 102 1.74 1.43 -6.12
C VAL A 102 2.68 2.24 -5.23
N ILE A 103 3.35 1.62 -4.27
CA ILE A 103 4.24 2.36 -3.36
C ILE A 103 5.48 2.86 -4.13
N GLU A 104 6.07 2.07 -5.01
CA GLU A 104 7.19 2.50 -5.85
C GLU A 104 6.82 3.74 -6.67
N ARG A 105 5.69 3.69 -7.39
CA ARG A 105 5.20 4.85 -8.16
C ARG A 105 4.91 6.06 -7.28
N LEU A 106 4.42 5.85 -6.06
CA LEU A 106 4.14 6.93 -5.12
C LEU A 106 5.44 7.63 -4.66
N LEU A 107 6.52 6.86 -4.50
CA LEU A 107 7.84 7.34 -4.08
C LEU A 107 8.68 7.91 -5.24
N GLU A 108 8.32 7.65 -6.50
CA GLU A 108 8.97 8.28 -7.65
C GLU A 108 8.98 9.81 -7.52
N PRO A 109 10.15 10.47 -7.71
CA PRO A 109 10.26 11.92 -7.72
C PRO A 109 9.34 12.57 -8.76
N ALA A 110 8.77 13.72 -8.42
CA ALA A 110 7.84 14.43 -9.31
C ALA A 110 8.45 14.80 -10.68
N GLU A 111 9.76 15.02 -10.74
CA GLU A 111 10.51 15.36 -11.96
C GLU A 111 10.52 14.23 -13.00
N THR A 112 10.35 12.97 -12.57
CA THR A 112 10.30 11.80 -13.45
C THR A 112 8.91 11.58 -14.06
N ARG A 113 7.85 12.20 -13.51
CA ARG A 113 6.46 12.00 -13.94
C ARG A 113 6.06 12.80 -15.20
N THR A 114 6.89 13.76 -15.63
CA THR A 114 6.54 14.75 -16.67
C THR A 114 7.35 14.64 -17.98
N ALA A 115 8.00 13.51 -18.27
CA ALA A 115 8.57 13.30 -19.60
C ALA A 115 7.47 13.04 -20.65
N VAL A 116 6.61 14.04 -20.88
CA VAL A 116 5.78 14.15 -22.07
C VAL A 116 6.72 14.56 -23.21
N PRO A 117 6.90 13.74 -24.26
CA PRO A 117 7.70 14.16 -25.40
C PRO A 117 7.06 15.41 -26.04
N PRO A 118 7.85 16.40 -26.49
CA PRO A 118 7.29 17.51 -27.25
C PRO A 118 6.61 16.91 -28.49
N HIS A 119 5.29 17.11 -28.60
CA HIS A 119 4.57 16.80 -29.82
C HIS A 119 5.14 17.66 -30.96
N PRO A 120 5.34 17.10 -32.17
CA PRO A 120 5.86 17.82 -33.33
C PRO A 120 4.91 18.91 -33.83
#